data_AF-A0A967AW34-F1
#
_entry.id   AF-A0A967AW34-F1
#
_cell.length_a   1.000
_cell.length_b   1.000
_cell.length_c   1.000
_cell.angle_alpha   90.00
_cell.angle_beta   90.00
_cell.angle_gamma   90.00
#
_symmetry.space_group_name_H-M   'P 1'
#
loop_
_entity.id
_entity.type
_entity.pdbx_description
1 polymer ?
#
loop_
_entity_poly.entity_id
_entity_poly.type
_entity_poly.pdbx_seq_one_letter_code
_entity_poly.pdbx_strand_id
1 'polypeptide(L)'
;MSDFEDGQWTTPKLADFSTDRDETAHITPNGKFFFFGSERPIPNQPNKGNFDMNIWMMEKTANGWSEPKPLPEPINSVQIENEEWPSSNNNFLFTNDDETFYFTTMMRGTKSIKLYETKFDGTSFSEPKAINGIFDDEKFWIYSAVISPNGNYLVFNSYDAPGGKGGEDIFVCKKTENGWSNAKPIGTLVNSKDEESSPRFSRDGKYFFFSRAENLGNYEYGEWSIFFVETEYLNLEKIFE
;
A
#
# COMPACT_ATOMS: atom_id res chain seq x y z
N MET A 1 -10.00 -16.43 -9.71
CA MET A 1 -11.47 -16.44 -9.58
C MET A 1 -11.93 -17.81 -9.11
N SER A 2 -12.81 -17.83 -8.13
CA SER A 2 -13.48 -19.03 -7.61
C SER A 2 -14.93 -18.65 -7.31
N ASP A 3 -15.83 -19.61 -7.50
CA ASP A 3 -17.25 -19.46 -7.27
C ASP A 3 -17.66 -20.29 -6.05
N PHE A 4 -18.71 -19.88 -5.35
CA PHE A 4 -19.31 -20.66 -4.28
C PHE A 4 -20.58 -21.32 -4.80
N GLU A 5 -20.48 -22.60 -5.13
CA GLU A 5 -21.52 -23.39 -5.78
C GLU A 5 -21.80 -24.62 -4.92
N ASP A 6 -23.08 -24.94 -4.70
CA ASP A 6 -23.51 -26.13 -3.93
C ASP A 6 -22.83 -26.31 -2.57
N GLY A 7 -22.57 -25.21 -1.87
CA GLY A 7 -21.98 -25.23 -0.52
C GLY A 7 -20.46 -25.41 -0.49
N GLN A 8 -19.78 -25.33 -1.63
CA GLN A 8 -18.33 -25.47 -1.73
C GLN A 8 -17.72 -24.42 -2.66
N TRP A 9 -16.46 -24.05 -2.38
CA TRP A 9 -15.68 -23.20 -3.28
C TRP A 9 -15.12 -24.03 -4.43
N THR A 10 -15.23 -23.52 -5.65
CA THR A 10 -14.57 -24.12 -6.81
C THR A 10 -13.05 -23.89 -6.76
N THR A 11 -12.29 -24.71 -7.49
CA THR A 11 -10.85 -24.52 -7.62
C THR A 11 -10.55 -23.13 -8.20
N PRO A 12 -9.70 -22.32 -7.54
CA PRO A 12 -9.32 -21.01 -8.06
C PRO A 12 -8.68 -21.13 -9.44
N LYS A 13 -9.15 -20.31 -10.38
CA LYS A 13 -8.55 -20.09 -11.70
C LYS A 13 -7.83 -18.76 -11.73
N LEU A 14 -6.87 -18.59 -12.62
CA LEU A 14 -6.29 -17.26 -12.90
C LEU A 14 -7.42 -16.31 -13.34
N ALA A 15 -7.35 -15.03 -12.95
CA ALA A 15 -8.30 -14.05 -13.43
C ALA A 15 -8.02 -13.72 -14.89
N ASP A 16 -9.06 -13.59 -15.73
CA ASP A 16 -8.90 -13.45 -17.18
C ASP A 16 -8.10 -12.20 -17.58
N PHE A 17 -8.15 -11.15 -16.75
CA PHE A 17 -7.40 -9.91 -16.96
C PHE A 17 -5.93 -9.99 -16.53
N SER A 18 -5.53 -11.05 -15.81
CA SER A 18 -4.20 -11.16 -15.24
C SER A 18 -3.26 -11.83 -16.24
N THR A 19 -2.41 -11.02 -16.86
CA THR A 19 -1.57 -11.39 -18.00
C THR A 19 -0.08 -11.25 -17.72
N ASP A 20 0.27 -10.50 -16.69
CA ASP A 20 1.61 -10.09 -16.34
C ASP A 20 1.83 -10.39 -14.85
N ARG A 21 2.94 -9.90 -14.28
CA ARG A 21 3.09 -9.88 -12.82
C ARG A 21 2.12 -8.84 -12.25
N ASP A 22 0.99 -9.33 -11.77
CA ASP A 22 -0.06 -8.54 -11.13
C ASP A 22 -0.12 -8.81 -9.63
N GLU A 23 -0.16 -7.75 -8.82
CA GLU A 23 -0.12 -7.85 -7.36
C GLU A 23 -1.14 -6.92 -6.70
N THR A 24 -1.23 -7.01 -5.37
CA THR A 24 -1.83 -5.98 -4.49
C THR A 24 -3.26 -5.53 -4.82
N ALA A 25 -4.06 -6.49 -5.27
CA ALA A 25 -5.47 -6.30 -5.58
C ALA A 25 -6.25 -5.58 -4.45
N HIS A 26 -6.97 -4.52 -4.82
CA HIS A 26 -7.82 -3.73 -3.92
C HIS A 26 -9.14 -3.41 -4.60
N ILE A 27 -10.25 -3.85 -4.01
CA ILE A 27 -11.60 -3.43 -4.40
C ILE A 27 -12.04 -2.33 -3.44
N THR A 28 -12.56 -1.24 -3.99
CA THR A 28 -13.02 -0.11 -3.18
C THR A 28 -14.19 -0.49 -2.28
N PRO A 29 -14.38 0.15 -1.11
CA PRO A 29 -15.49 -0.10 -0.20
C PRO A 29 -16.88 -0.22 -0.85
N ASN A 30 -17.18 0.64 -1.83
CA ASN A 30 -18.45 0.59 -2.58
C ASN A 30 -18.54 -0.54 -3.64
N GLY A 31 -17.46 -1.29 -3.86
CA GLY A 31 -17.38 -2.39 -4.81
C GLY A 31 -17.37 -1.98 -6.29
N LYS A 32 -17.25 -0.69 -6.60
CA LYS A 32 -17.33 -0.17 -7.98
C LYS A 32 -16.02 -0.22 -8.73
N PHE A 33 -14.89 -0.14 -8.03
CA PHE A 33 -13.58 -0.09 -8.66
C PHE A 33 -12.66 -1.16 -8.10
N PHE A 34 -11.82 -1.70 -8.96
CA PHE A 34 -10.77 -2.66 -8.64
C PHE A 34 -9.44 -2.09 -9.13
N PHE A 35 -8.52 -1.84 -8.21
CA PHE A 35 -7.14 -1.46 -8.44
C PHE A 35 -6.17 -2.62 -8.22
N PHE A 36 -5.09 -2.67 -8.97
CA PHE A 36 -3.99 -3.63 -8.78
C PHE A 36 -2.68 -3.07 -9.33
N GLY A 37 -1.55 -3.49 -8.78
CA GLY A 37 -0.23 -3.23 -9.38
C GLY A 37 0.00 -4.19 -10.56
N SER A 38 0.57 -3.69 -11.66
CA SER A 38 0.95 -4.52 -12.80
C SER A 38 2.24 -4.03 -13.47
N GLU A 39 3.07 -4.98 -13.91
CA GLU A 39 4.22 -4.72 -14.81
C GLU A 39 3.82 -4.59 -16.29
N ARG A 40 2.53 -4.65 -16.59
CA ARG A 40 2.02 -4.45 -17.95
C ARG A 40 2.47 -3.08 -18.48
N PRO A 41 3.00 -3.01 -19.73
CA PRO A 41 3.41 -1.75 -20.32
C PRO A 41 2.25 -0.75 -20.47
N ILE A 42 2.49 0.51 -20.12
CA ILE A 42 1.55 1.59 -20.42
C ILE A 42 1.55 1.85 -21.93
N PRO A 43 0.38 1.85 -22.61
CA PRO A 43 0.31 2.10 -24.04
C PRO A 43 0.96 3.43 -24.44
N ASN A 44 1.85 3.38 -25.43
CA ASN A 44 2.62 4.53 -25.94
C ASN A 44 3.61 5.16 -24.94
N GLN A 45 3.86 4.53 -23.79
CA GLN A 45 4.83 4.98 -22.79
C GLN A 45 5.71 3.81 -22.37
N PRO A 46 6.67 3.38 -23.21
CA PRO A 46 7.53 2.25 -22.89
C PRO A 46 8.50 2.60 -21.76
N ASN A 47 8.58 1.75 -20.74
CA ASN A 47 9.64 1.80 -19.73
C ASN A 47 11.03 1.73 -20.39
N LYS A 48 11.94 2.63 -19.99
CA LYS A 48 13.33 2.70 -20.47
C LYS A 48 14.36 2.34 -19.42
N GLY A 49 13.94 1.93 -18.23
CA GLY A 49 14.83 1.51 -17.15
C GLY A 49 14.49 0.12 -16.60
N ASN A 50 14.89 -0.09 -15.35
CA ASN A 50 14.70 -1.35 -14.63
C ASN A 50 13.56 -1.18 -13.65
N PHE A 51 12.55 -2.07 -13.75
CA PHE A 51 11.36 -2.09 -12.88
C PHE A 51 10.32 -1.01 -13.23
N ASP A 52 9.09 -1.43 -13.51
CA ASP A 52 7.96 -0.53 -13.81
C ASP A 52 6.67 -1.19 -13.32
N MET A 53 6.31 -0.89 -12.07
CA MET A 53 5.07 -1.34 -11.47
C MET A 53 4.12 -0.16 -11.40
N ASN A 54 3.04 -0.24 -12.18
CA ASN A 54 2.02 0.80 -12.31
C ASN A 54 0.70 0.35 -11.71
N ILE A 55 -0.12 1.30 -11.26
CA ILE A 55 -1.48 1.01 -10.79
C ILE A 55 -2.43 0.96 -11.98
N TRP A 56 -3.15 -0.13 -12.10
CA TRP A 56 -4.22 -0.35 -13.07
C TRP A 56 -5.58 -0.37 -12.36
N MET A 57 -6.62 0.03 -13.09
CA MET A 57 -7.98 0.19 -12.62
C MET A 57 -8.97 -0.51 -13.54
N MET A 58 -9.98 -1.13 -12.95
CA MET A 58 -11.15 -1.70 -13.62
C MET A 58 -12.42 -1.21 -12.93
N GLU A 59 -13.48 -1.04 -13.71
CA GLU A 59 -14.80 -0.65 -13.21
C GLU A 59 -15.73 -1.86 -13.18
N LYS A 60 -16.59 -1.93 -12.15
CA LYS A 60 -17.62 -2.96 -12.07
C LYS A 60 -18.74 -2.63 -13.04
N THR A 61 -18.99 -3.53 -13.97
CA THR A 61 -20.09 -3.47 -14.95
C THR A 61 -21.13 -4.54 -14.68
N ALA A 62 -22.25 -4.51 -15.42
CA ALA A 62 -23.28 -5.55 -15.37
C ALA A 62 -22.75 -6.94 -15.79
N ASN A 63 -21.70 -7.00 -16.61
CA ASN A 63 -21.15 -8.24 -17.18
C ASN A 63 -19.83 -8.67 -16.53
N GLY A 64 -19.43 -8.07 -15.42
CA GLY A 64 -18.13 -8.32 -14.79
C GLY A 64 -17.27 -7.06 -14.69
N TRP A 65 -15.96 -7.22 -14.61
CA TRP A 65 -15.04 -6.09 -14.58
C TRP A 65 -14.73 -5.59 -16.00
N SER A 66 -14.54 -4.28 -16.18
CA SER A 66 -14.12 -3.70 -17.47
C SER A 66 -12.68 -4.11 -17.84
N GLU A 67 -12.26 -3.86 -19.08
CA GLU A 67 -10.84 -3.95 -19.43
C GLU A 67 -9.96 -3.09 -18.50
N PRO A 68 -8.78 -3.58 -18.08
CA PRO A 68 -7.85 -2.81 -17.28
C PRO A 68 -7.37 -1.54 -17.99
N LYS A 69 -7.29 -0.44 -17.25
CA LYS A 69 -6.68 0.82 -17.71
C LYS A 69 -5.64 1.31 -16.70
N PRO A 70 -4.46 1.80 -17.14
CA PRO A 70 -3.50 2.38 -16.22
C PRO A 70 -4.04 3.71 -15.69
N LEU A 71 -3.74 4.03 -14.43
CA LEU A 71 -3.97 5.38 -13.91
C LEU A 71 -3.09 6.41 -14.63
N PRO A 72 -3.55 7.67 -14.77
CA PRO A 72 -2.81 8.69 -15.50
C PRO A 72 -1.60 9.22 -14.73
N GLU A 73 -0.74 9.98 -15.41
CA GLU A 73 0.23 10.84 -14.73
C GLU A 73 -0.50 11.85 -13.80
N PRO A 74 0.09 12.21 -12.65
CA PRO A 74 1.41 11.77 -12.15
C PRO A 74 1.35 10.55 -11.20
N ILE A 75 0.22 9.82 -11.11
CA ILE A 75 0.13 8.63 -10.25
C ILE A 75 1.03 7.51 -10.77
N ASN A 76 0.92 7.24 -12.07
CA ASN A 76 1.84 6.39 -12.80
C ASN A 76 2.82 7.27 -13.58
N SER A 77 4.06 6.83 -13.70
CA SER A 77 5.05 7.43 -14.60
C SER A 77 6.12 6.39 -14.88
N VAL A 78 6.48 6.18 -16.15
CA VAL A 78 7.49 5.18 -16.51
C VAL A 78 8.90 5.73 -16.34
N GLN A 79 9.85 4.85 -16.01
CA GLN A 79 11.25 5.23 -15.90
C GLN A 79 11.80 5.66 -17.28
N ILE A 80 12.53 6.78 -17.31
CA ILE A 80 13.19 7.27 -18.54
C ILE A 80 14.65 6.83 -18.61
N GLU A 81 15.25 6.98 -19.80
CA GLU A 81 16.64 6.57 -20.02
C GLU A 81 17.61 7.30 -19.07
N ASN A 82 18.48 6.53 -18.41
CA ASN A 82 19.45 7.01 -17.42
C ASN A 82 18.88 7.51 -16.08
N GLU A 83 17.61 7.24 -15.75
CA GLU A 83 17.13 7.42 -14.38
C GLU A 83 17.76 6.37 -13.44
N GLU A 84 18.34 6.81 -12.32
CA GLU A 84 18.94 5.91 -11.33
C GLU A 84 17.91 5.07 -10.56
N TRP A 85 16.71 5.62 -10.35
CA TRP A 85 15.66 5.01 -9.54
C TRP A 85 14.32 5.00 -10.28
N PRO A 86 13.47 3.97 -10.05
CA PRO A 86 12.17 3.88 -10.72
C PRO A 86 11.24 4.99 -10.24
N SER A 87 10.65 5.71 -11.19
CA SER A 87 9.55 6.66 -10.94
C SER A 87 8.23 5.94 -10.59
N SER A 88 8.12 4.66 -10.99
CA SER A 88 6.99 3.75 -10.79
C SER A 88 7.42 2.50 -10.00
N ASN A 89 7.47 2.63 -8.69
CA ASN A 89 7.50 1.48 -7.77
C ASN A 89 6.22 1.45 -6.94
N ASN A 90 5.09 1.67 -7.61
CA ASN A 90 3.81 1.88 -6.98
C ASN A 90 2.98 0.63 -7.11
N ASN A 91 3.08 -0.24 -6.12
CA ASN A 91 2.28 -1.44 -6.10
C ASN A 91 1.06 -1.30 -5.21
N PHE A 92 0.68 -0.18 -4.60
CA PHE A 92 -0.48 -0.23 -3.69
C PHE A 92 -1.22 1.10 -3.59
N LEU A 93 -2.52 1.05 -3.93
CA LEU A 93 -3.47 2.15 -3.79
C LEU A 93 -4.58 1.73 -2.84
N PHE A 94 -4.83 2.54 -1.81
CA PHE A 94 -5.76 2.22 -0.74
C PHE A 94 -6.75 3.35 -0.48
N THR A 95 -8.01 3.00 -0.20
CA THR A 95 -9.03 3.94 0.29
C THR A 95 -9.94 3.28 1.33
N ASN A 96 -10.48 4.10 2.23
CA ASN A 96 -11.54 3.70 3.16
C ASN A 96 -12.90 4.36 2.85
N ASP A 97 -12.94 5.38 2.00
CA ASP A 97 -14.10 6.24 1.77
C ASP A 97 -14.49 6.37 0.30
N ASP A 98 -13.80 5.66 -0.61
CA ASP A 98 -13.97 5.73 -2.07
C ASP A 98 -13.62 7.10 -2.69
N GLU A 99 -13.18 8.08 -1.90
CA GLU A 99 -12.92 9.46 -2.32
C GLU A 99 -11.46 9.86 -2.12
N THR A 100 -10.88 9.51 -0.98
CA THR A 100 -9.49 9.80 -0.61
C THR A 100 -8.67 8.53 -0.75
N PHE A 101 -7.65 8.59 -1.60
CA PHE A 101 -6.76 7.48 -1.89
C PHE A 101 -5.34 7.78 -1.44
N TYR A 102 -4.70 6.76 -0.89
CA TYR A 102 -3.34 6.76 -0.42
C TYR A 102 -2.50 5.75 -1.19
N PHE A 103 -1.30 6.14 -1.58
CA PHE A 103 -0.35 5.24 -2.22
C PHE A 103 1.09 5.63 -1.91
N THR A 104 1.98 4.66 -2.06
CA THR A 104 3.41 4.86 -1.83
C THR A 104 4.18 4.69 -3.13
N THR A 105 5.00 5.67 -3.49
CA THR A 105 5.88 5.57 -4.66
C THR A 105 7.11 6.45 -4.49
N MET A 106 8.13 6.24 -5.32
CA MET A 106 9.27 7.15 -5.45
C MET A 106 9.04 8.04 -6.67
N MET A 107 8.35 9.18 -6.51
CA MET A 107 8.18 10.10 -7.65
C MET A 107 9.51 10.75 -8.06
N ARG A 108 9.65 11.09 -9.34
CA ARG A 108 10.82 11.77 -9.90
C ARG A 108 11.21 12.99 -9.04
N GLY A 109 12.49 13.05 -8.65
CA GLY A 109 13.03 14.10 -7.78
C GLY A 109 13.05 13.77 -6.29
N THR A 110 12.40 12.67 -5.88
CA THR A 110 12.54 12.12 -4.52
C THR A 110 13.73 11.16 -4.43
N LYS A 111 14.17 10.84 -3.21
CA LYS A 111 15.29 9.92 -2.92
C LYS A 111 14.88 8.72 -2.07
N SER A 112 13.59 8.58 -1.79
CA SER A 112 12.99 7.57 -0.92
C SER A 112 11.53 7.39 -1.34
N ILE A 113 10.96 6.22 -1.03
CA ILE A 113 9.52 6.00 -1.27
C ILE A 113 8.72 6.89 -0.31
N LYS A 114 7.82 7.68 -0.87
CA LYS A 114 6.95 8.63 -0.17
C LYS A 114 5.51 8.20 -0.22
N LEU A 115 4.74 8.66 0.76
CA LEU A 115 3.29 8.52 0.82
C LEU A 115 2.63 9.73 0.17
N TYR A 116 1.66 9.45 -0.69
CA TYR A 116 0.86 10.46 -1.37
C TYR A 116 -0.62 10.27 -1.08
N GLU A 117 -1.34 11.38 -1.00
CA GLU A 117 -2.79 11.45 -0.98
C GLU A 117 -3.29 12.01 -2.32
N THR A 118 -4.32 11.40 -2.91
CA THR A 118 -5.05 11.95 -4.06
C THR A 118 -6.55 11.77 -3.84
N LYS A 119 -7.37 12.61 -4.47
CA LYS A 119 -8.83 12.52 -4.44
C LYS A 119 -9.37 11.99 -5.75
N PHE A 120 -10.40 11.17 -5.69
CA PHE A 120 -11.12 10.65 -6.84
C PHE A 120 -12.56 11.15 -6.84
N ASP A 121 -13.01 11.74 -7.94
CA ASP A 121 -14.38 12.28 -8.07
C ASP A 121 -15.37 11.29 -8.74
N GLY A 122 -14.94 10.05 -8.94
CA GLY A 122 -15.67 9.03 -9.71
C GLY A 122 -15.26 8.95 -11.18
N THR A 123 -14.52 9.93 -11.69
CA THR A 123 -14.04 9.99 -13.08
C THR A 123 -12.54 10.22 -13.16
N SER A 124 -11.98 11.09 -12.32
CA SER A 124 -10.59 11.53 -12.38
C SER A 124 -9.96 11.65 -11.00
N PHE A 125 -8.64 11.44 -10.97
CA PHE A 125 -7.82 11.66 -9.79
C PHE A 125 -7.27 13.08 -9.79
N SER A 126 -7.21 13.71 -8.62
CA SER A 126 -6.53 14.99 -8.42
C SER A 126 -5.01 14.83 -8.43
N GLU A 127 -4.29 15.94 -8.58
CA GLU A 127 -2.84 15.96 -8.37
C GLU A 127 -2.48 15.36 -6.99
N PRO A 128 -1.64 14.32 -6.93
CA PRO A 128 -1.22 13.71 -5.68
C PRO A 128 -0.39 14.68 -4.82
N LYS A 129 -0.66 14.68 -3.52
CA LYS A 129 0.04 15.51 -2.55
C LYS A 129 0.85 14.61 -1.63
N ALA A 130 2.15 14.86 -1.55
CA ALA A 130 3.02 14.17 -0.61
C ALA A 130 2.60 14.47 0.83
N ILE A 131 2.50 13.43 1.65
CA ILE A 131 2.31 13.52 3.10
C ILE A 131 3.70 13.60 3.73
N ASN A 132 4.11 14.82 4.07
CA ASN A 132 5.44 15.11 4.61
C ASN A 132 5.40 15.29 6.13
N GLY A 133 6.57 15.29 6.77
CA GLY A 133 6.71 15.60 8.20
C GLY A 133 6.20 14.51 9.14
N ILE A 134 5.92 13.30 8.63
CA ILE A 134 5.64 12.15 9.48
C ILE A 134 6.92 11.62 10.15
N PHE A 135 8.08 11.82 9.52
CA PHE A 135 9.40 11.63 10.11
C PHE A 135 10.16 12.95 10.06
N ASP A 136 11.04 13.19 11.04
CA ASP A 136 11.90 14.38 11.06
C ASP A 136 12.93 14.39 9.92
N ASP A 137 13.37 13.20 9.48
CA ASP A 137 14.28 13.01 8.36
C ASP A 137 13.56 12.31 7.21
N GLU A 138 13.43 12.99 6.08
CA GLU A 138 12.75 12.50 4.88
C GLU A 138 13.53 11.39 4.15
N LYS A 139 14.69 10.94 4.65
CA LYS A 139 15.37 9.77 4.06
C LYS A 139 14.62 8.45 4.28
N PHE A 140 13.79 8.36 5.32
CA PHE A 140 13.10 7.11 5.66
C PHE A 140 11.99 6.82 4.64
N TRP A 141 11.93 5.56 4.21
CA TRP A 141 11.01 5.10 3.19
C TRP A 141 9.69 4.72 3.85
N ILE A 142 8.57 4.99 3.17
CA ILE A 142 7.23 4.67 3.66
C ILE A 142 6.65 3.60 2.74
N TYR A 143 6.38 2.41 3.28
CA TYR A 143 5.87 1.29 2.51
C TYR A 143 4.47 0.88 2.95
N SER A 144 3.70 0.32 2.02
CA SER A 144 2.46 -0.44 2.30
C SER A 144 1.44 0.29 3.18
N ALA A 145 1.35 1.61 3.03
CA ALA A 145 0.57 2.47 3.92
C ALA A 145 -0.94 2.23 3.80
N VAL A 146 -1.63 2.12 4.93
CA VAL A 146 -3.08 1.94 5.06
C VAL A 146 -3.67 2.88 6.10
N ILE A 147 -4.98 3.14 6.01
CA ILE A 147 -5.73 3.90 7.03
C ILE A 147 -6.56 2.93 7.87
N SER A 148 -6.61 3.15 9.17
CA SER A 148 -7.49 2.41 10.09
C SER A 148 -8.96 2.58 9.69
N PRO A 149 -9.84 1.59 9.96
CA PRO A 149 -11.25 1.63 9.56
C PRO A 149 -12.02 2.85 10.03
N ASN A 150 -11.65 3.41 11.19
CA ASN A 150 -12.26 4.63 11.72
C ASN A 150 -11.69 5.94 11.12
N GLY A 151 -10.71 5.85 10.21
CA GLY A 151 -10.09 7.00 9.55
C GLY A 151 -9.09 7.78 10.41
N ASN A 152 -8.81 7.34 11.64
CA ASN A 152 -8.06 8.13 12.63
C ASN A 152 -6.56 7.82 12.68
N TYR A 153 -6.12 6.72 12.09
CA TYR A 153 -4.72 6.31 12.12
C TYR A 153 -4.23 5.93 10.73
N LEU A 154 -3.04 6.39 10.37
CA LEU A 154 -2.28 5.98 9.20
C LEU A 154 -1.21 5.01 9.68
N VAL A 155 -1.11 3.83 9.07
CA VAL A 155 -0.19 2.76 9.46
C VAL A 155 0.62 2.31 8.26
N PHE A 156 1.93 2.13 8.42
CA PHE A 156 2.86 1.79 7.36
C PHE A 156 4.09 1.09 7.95
N ASN A 157 4.92 0.44 7.11
CA ASN A 157 6.22 -0.07 7.54
C ASN A 157 7.37 0.81 7.01
N SER A 158 8.49 0.81 7.72
CA SER A 158 9.69 1.59 7.38
C SER A 158 10.95 0.89 7.90
N TYR A 159 12.02 0.90 7.10
CA TYR A 159 13.29 0.26 7.43
C TYR A 159 14.22 1.21 8.21
N ASP A 160 14.74 0.74 9.35
CA ASP A 160 15.66 1.44 10.26
C ASP A 160 15.20 2.85 10.68
N ALA A 161 13.89 3.08 10.69
CA ALA A 161 13.32 4.35 11.11
C ALA A 161 13.42 4.55 12.63
N PRO A 162 13.55 5.81 13.13
CA PRO A 162 13.85 6.08 14.52
C PRO A 162 12.74 5.59 15.45
N GLY A 163 13.13 4.93 16.54
CA GLY A 163 12.20 4.35 17.52
C GLY A 163 11.73 2.94 17.18
N GLY A 164 12.03 2.43 15.98
CA GLY A 164 11.89 1.02 15.64
C GLY A 164 12.79 0.11 16.48
N LYS A 165 12.63 -1.20 16.28
CA LYS A 165 13.47 -2.25 16.85
C LYS A 165 14.66 -2.61 15.96
N GLY A 166 14.71 -2.09 14.73
CA GLY A 166 15.76 -2.32 13.73
C GLY A 166 15.24 -3.21 12.60
N GLY A 167 15.74 -3.02 11.38
CA GLY A 167 15.11 -3.62 10.20
C GLY A 167 13.80 -2.91 9.84
N GLU A 168 12.87 -3.61 9.19
CA GLU A 168 11.51 -3.14 8.91
C GLU A 168 10.64 -3.20 10.16
N ASP A 169 10.11 -2.06 10.54
CA ASP A 169 9.21 -1.89 11.67
C ASP A 169 7.90 -1.25 11.20
N ILE A 170 6.80 -1.55 11.90
CA ILE A 170 5.49 -0.91 11.66
C ILE A 170 5.34 0.35 12.52
N PHE A 171 4.90 1.43 11.89
CA PHE A 171 4.69 2.74 12.48
C PHE A 171 3.25 3.20 12.31
N VAL A 172 2.83 4.10 13.19
CA VAL A 172 1.51 4.71 13.20
C VAL A 172 1.59 6.23 13.36
N CYS A 173 0.77 6.93 12.60
CA CYS A 173 0.46 8.35 12.77
C CYS A 173 -1.01 8.51 13.19
N LYS A 174 -1.30 9.50 14.03
CA LYS A 174 -2.65 9.89 14.41
C LYS A 174 -3.12 11.05 13.54
N LYS A 175 -4.38 11.02 13.11
CA LYS A 175 -5.02 12.15 12.44
C LYS A 175 -5.25 13.29 13.43
N THR A 176 -4.87 14.49 13.04
CA THR A 176 -5.01 15.74 13.81
C THR A 176 -5.74 16.79 12.97
N GLU A 177 -6.07 17.94 13.57
CA GLU A 177 -6.65 19.07 12.85
C GLU A 177 -5.72 19.63 11.75
N ASN A 178 -4.41 19.41 11.87
CA ASN A 178 -3.39 19.93 10.95
C ASN A 178 -2.84 18.86 10.00
N GLY A 179 -3.46 17.68 9.92
CA GLY A 179 -2.99 16.53 9.13
C GLY A 179 -2.51 15.37 10.01
N TRP A 180 -1.55 14.59 9.53
CA TRP A 180 -1.02 13.44 10.26
C TRP A 180 0.06 13.87 11.27
N SER A 181 0.04 13.27 12.47
CA SER A 181 1.10 13.46 13.46
C SER A 181 2.44 12.86 13.01
N ASN A 182 3.52 13.17 13.73
CA ASN A 182 4.75 12.39 13.65
C ASN A 182 4.47 10.91 13.93
N ALA A 183 5.19 10.05 13.21
CA ALA A 183 5.11 8.61 13.31
C ALA A 183 5.70 8.13 14.64
N LYS A 184 5.04 7.14 15.24
CA LYS A 184 5.52 6.40 16.41
C LYS A 184 5.55 4.90 16.07
N PRO A 185 6.51 4.12 16.61
CA PRO A 185 6.48 2.67 16.45
C PRO A 185 5.16 2.12 17.02
N ILE A 186 4.55 1.16 16.36
CA ILE A 186 3.21 0.65 16.74
C ILE A 186 3.23 -0.13 18.08
N GLY A 187 4.41 -0.51 18.56
CA GLY A 187 4.64 -1.14 19.86
C GLY A 187 4.98 -2.63 19.77
N THR A 188 5.38 -3.21 20.91
CA THR A 188 6.00 -4.55 21.00
C THR A 188 5.03 -5.72 20.80
N LEU A 189 3.72 -5.46 20.71
CA LEU A 189 2.76 -6.50 20.33
C LEU A 189 2.93 -6.89 18.85
N VAL A 190 3.40 -5.95 18.03
CA VAL A 190 3.62 -6.13 16.60
C VAL A 190 5.10 -6.06 16.27
N ASN A 191 5.82 -5.00 16.67
CA ASN A 191 7.23 -4.90 16.33
C ASN A 191 8.10 -5.78 17.23
N SER A 192 9.06 -6.48 16.63
CA SER A 192 9.98 -7.38 17.31
C SER A 192 11.42 -7.16 16.84
N LYS A 193 12.33 -8.10 17.08
CA LYS A 193 13.71 -8.02 16.54
C LYS A 193 13.79 -8.48 15.07
N ASP A 194 12.69 -9.00 14.56
CA ASP A 194 12.54 -9.56 13.22
C ASP A 194 11.98 -8.47 12.28
N GLU A 195 11.73 -8.80 11.02
CA GLU A 195 11.22 -7.83 10.03
C GLU A 195 9.70 -7.84 10.02
N GLU A 196 9.05 -6.69 10.25
CA GLU A 196 7.60 -6.53 10.16
C GLU A 196 7.14 -5.62 9.02
N SER A 197 6.22 -6.13 8.20
CA SER A 197 5.79 -5.45 6.98
C SER A 197 4.30 -5.61 6.68
N SER A 198 3.85 -4.90 5.65
CA SER A 198 2.53 -5.09 5.03
C SER A 198 1.34 -4.98 6.01
N PRO A 199 1.23 -3.90 6.82
CA PRO A 199 0.13 -3.73 7.76
C PRO A 199 -1.24 -3.70 7.06
N ARG A 200 -2.24 -4.41 7.57
CA ARG A 200 -3.61 -4.43 7.03
C ARG A 200 -4.64 -4.50 8.15
N PHE A 201 -5.78 -3.85 7.97
CA PHE A 201 -6.95 -4.03 8.83
C PHE A 201 -7.98 -4.94 8.14
N SER A 202 -8.69 -5.74 8.93
CA SER A 202 -9.92 -6.38 8.43
C SER A 202 -10.94 -5.32 8.06
N ARG A 203 -11.82 -5.63 7.11
CA ARG A 203 -12.87 -4.69 6.66
C ARG A 203 -13.83 -4.28 7.78
N ASP A 204 -14.06 -5.17 8.75
CA ASP A 204 -14.88 -4.88 9.94
C ASP A 204 -14.08 -4.25 11.10
N GLY A 205 -12.77 -4.06 10.91
CA GLY A 205 -11.87 -3.43 11.86
C GLY A 205 -11.57 -4.18 13.13
N LYS A 206 -11.95 -5.46 13.21
CA LYS A 206 -11.68 -6.30 14.38
C LYS A 206 -10.27 -6.83 14.43
N TYR A 207 -9.64 -7.05 13.29
CA TYR A 207 -8.32 -7.67 13.21
C TYR A 207 -7.33 -6.75 12.50
N PHE A 208 -6.11 -6.73 13.02
CA PHE A 208 -4.95 -6.16 12.37
C PHE A 208 -4.00 -7.29 11.98
N PHE A 209 -3.64 -7.33 10.70
CA PHE A 209 -2.73 -8.30 10.10
C PHE A 209 -1.42 -7.62 9.74
N PHE A 210 -0.33 -8.38 9.81
CA PHE A 210 0.98 -7.97 9.34
C PHE A 210 1.79 -9.22 8.96
N SER A 211 2.79 -9.03 8.12
CA SER A 211 3.74 -10.08 7.77
C SER A 211 4.97 -9.95 8.67
N ARG A 212 5.58 -11.08 9.04
CA ARG A 212 6.88 -11.10 9.71
C ARG A 212 7.79 -12.18 9.13
N ALA A 213 9.08 -11.86 9.00
CA ALA A 213 10.14 -12.82 8.68
C ALA A 213 11.30 -12.67 9.66
N GLU A 214 11.93 -13.79 10.05
CA GLU A 214 13.13 -13.75 10.90
C GLU A 214 14.22 -12.90 10.24
N ASN A 215 14.83 -12.00 11.02
CA ASN A 215 15.96 -11.21 10.55
C ASN A 215 17.25 -12.03 10.66
N LEU A 216 17.83 -12.42 9.52
CA LEU A 216 19.07 -13.20 9.44
C LEU A 216 20.32 -12.31 9.29
N GLY A 217 20.14 -10.99 9.21
CA GLY A 217 21.19 -10.00 8.98
C GLY A 217 21.62 -9.89 7.52
N ASN A 218 22.37 -8.84 7.19
CA ASN A 218 22.89 -8.58 5.83
C ASN A 218 21.82 -8.57 4.72
N TYR A 219 20.60 -8.09 5.03
CA TYR A 219 19.44 -8.11 4.12
C TYR A 219 18.98 -9.52 3.73
N GLU A 220 19.30 -10.53 4.54
CA GLU A 220 18.74 -11.88 4.41
C GLU A 220 17.59 -12.07 5.40
N TYR A 221 16.53 -12.75 4.93
CA TYR A 221 15.28 -12.92 5.65
C TYR A 221 14.87 -14.40 5.66
N GLY A 222 14.25 -14.82 6.77
CA GLY A 222 13.56 -16.09 6.85
C GLY A 222 12.29 -16.14 6.00
N GLU A 223 11.47 -17.16 6.26
CA GLU A 223 10.17 -17.28 5.59
C GLU A 223 9.18 -16.23 6.12
N TRP A 224 8.57 -15.48 5.19
CA TRP A 224 7.53 -14.51 5.52
C TRP A 224 6.22 -15.21 5.89
N SER A 225 5.74 -14.97 7.10
CA SER A 225 4.49 -15.52 7.64
C SER A 225 3.50 -14.41 8.01
N ILE A 226 2.21 -14.72 7.95
CA ILE A 226 1.13 -13.78 8.31
C ILE A 226 0.79 -13.93 9.80
N PHE A 227 0.78 -12.82 10.52
CA PHE A 227 0.38 -12.69 11.91
C PHE A 227 -0.86 -11.80 12.01
N PHE A 228 -1.63 -11.97 13.07
CA PHE A 228 -2.75 -11.08 13.37
C PHE A 228 -2.97 -10.89 14.87
N VAL A 229 -3.56 -9.77 15.21
CA VAL A 229 -4.04 -9.44 16.56
C VAL A 229 -5.42 -8.80 16.47
N GLU A 230 -6.19 -8.86 17.56
CA GLU A 230 -7.39 -8.04 17.65
C GLU A 230 -7.00 -6.56 17.71
N THR A 231 -7.62 -5.74 16.86
CA THR A 231 -7.24 -4.33 16.69
C THR A 231 -7.35 -3.54 18.00
N GLU A 232 -8.29 -3.91 18.88
CA GLU A 232 -8.42 -3.28 20.20
C GLU A 232 -7.17 -3.45 21.09
N TYR A 233 -6.41 -4.54 20.94
CA TYR A 233 -5.21 -4.80 21.73
C TYR A 233 -4.02 -3.94 21.33
N LEU A 234 -4.04 -3.35 20.12
CA LEU A 234 -3.03 -2.37 19.71
C LEU A 234 -3.12 -1.10 20.55
N ASN A 235 -4.31 -0.75 21.05
CA ASN A 235 -4.56 0.44 21.85
C ASN A 235 -3.92 1.71 21.27
N LEU A 236 -4.14 1.93 19.97
CA LEU A 236 -3.41 2.94 19.18
C LEU A 236 -3.47 4.35 19.78
N GLU A 237 -4.54 4.68 20.50
CA GLU A 237 -4.68 5.97 21.16
C GLU A 237 -3.60 6.21 22.22
N LYS A 238 -3.29 5.20 23.04
CA LYS A 238 -2.27 5.29 24.10
C LYS A 238 -0.85 5.49 23.59
N ILE A 239 -0.60 5.19 22.31
CA ILE A 239 0.70 5.44 21.68
C ILE A 239 0.98 6.96 21.62
N PHE A 240 -0.06 7.79 21.61
CA PHE A 240 0.03 9.24 21.46
C PHE A 240 -0.17 10.04 22.76
N GLU A 241 -0.36 9.35 23.88
CA GLU A 241 -0.30 9.93 25.24
C GLU A 241 1.15 10.19 25.68
#